data_AF-A0A355DXL8-F1
#
_entry.id   AF-A0A355DXL8-F1
#
_cell.length_a   1.000
_cell.length_b   1.000
_cell.length_c   1.000
_cell.angle_alpha   90.00
_cell.angle_beta   90.00
_cell.angle_gamma   90.00
#
_symmetry.space_group_name_H-M   'P 1'
#
loop_
_entity.id
_entity.type
_entity.pdbx_description
1 polymer ?
#
loop_
_entity_poly.entity_id
_entity_poly.type
_entity_poly.pdbx_seq_one_letter_code
_entity_poly.pdbx_strand_id
1 'polypeptide(L)'
;MTHEIEAEELSAYLDGELTPKKKAGVDRHLEACAECRDRLESLRKASARFRAEAARKAPESLREAVLGGAPKAEAAPSSPLGFALALAVLLLVLLGVGKLFKPQISQVFNQVMAMVSGAAQSVGSGN
;
A
#
# COMPACT_ATOMS: atom_id res chain seq x y z
N MET A 1 11.60 -12.98 33.90
CA MET A 1 10.70 -12.67 32.77
C MET A 1 11.55 -12.08 31.67
N THR A 2 11.45 -12.59 30.44
CA THR A 2 12.22 -12.06 29.30
C THR A 2 11.60 -10.72 28.87
N HIS A 3 12.42 -9.66 28.84
CA HIS A 3 12.03 -8.34 28.34
C HIS A 3 12.13 -8.33 26.81
N GLU A 4 11.14 -8.91 26.14
CA GLU A 4 11.09 -8.97 24.66
C GLU A 4 10.29 -7.81 24.05
N ILE A 5 10.05 -6.74 24.83
CA ILE A 5 9.41 -5.51 24.34
C ILE A 5 10.51 -4.50 24.04
N GLU A 6 10.63 -4.12 22.77
CA GLU A 6 11.56 -3.07 22.34
C GLU A 6 11.09 -1.69 22.81
N ALA A 7 12.02 -0.76 23.01
CA ALA A 7 11.71 0.59 23.48
C ALA A 7 10.79 1.34 22.51
N GLU A 8 10.97 1.11 21.21
CA GLU A 8 10.20 1.65 20.11
C GLU A 8 8.74 1.17 20.17
N GLU A 9 8.49 -0.05 20.64
CA GLU A 9 7.13 -0.57 20.76
C GLU A 9 6.34 0.11 21.89
N LEU A 10 7.00 0.51 22.99
CA LEU A 10 6.36 1.31 24.05
C LEU A 10 6.03 2.74 23.57
N SER A 11 6.89 3.34 22.75
CA SER A 11 6.62 4.64 22.13
C SER A 11 5.46 4.53 21.13
N ALA A 12 5.51 3.57 20.21
CA ALA A 12 4.43 3.31 19.26
C ALA A 12 3.11 2.94 19.97
N TYR A 13 3.18 2.26 21.13
CA TYR A 13 2.02 2.01 21.98
C TYR A 13 1.42 3.31 22.53
N LEU A 14 2.27 4.23 23.01
CA LEU A 14 1.85 5.54 23.52
C LEU A 14 1.20 6.40 22.42
N ASP A 15 1.71 6.33 21.20
CA ASP A 15 1.22 7.09 20.04
C ASP A 15 0.02 6.43 19.34
N GLY A 16 -0.30 5.18 19.69
CA GLY A 16 -1.43 4.44 19.11
C GLY A 16 -1.15 3.82 17.73
N GLU A 17 0.11 3.67 17.36
CA GLU A 17 0.56 3.23 16.03
C GLU A 17 0.73 1.71 15.89
N LEU A 18 0.56 0.96 16.98
CA LEU A 18 0.67 -0.49 16.94
C LEU A 18 -0.54 -1.15 16.26
N THR A 19 -0.27 -2.22 15.51
CA THR A 19 -1.35 -3.10 15.04
C THR A 19 -2.09 -3.74 16.22
N PRO A 20 -3.36 -4.14 16.07
CA PRO A 20 -4.14 -4.74 17.16
C PRO A 20 -3.45 -5.95 17.81
N LYS A 21 -2.78 -6.78 17.00
CA LYS A 21 -2.01 -7.94 17.47
C LYS A 21 -0.84 -7.54 18.37
N LYS A 22 -0.05 -6.53 17.94
CA LYS A 22 1.08 -6.02 18.72
C LYS A 22 0.61 -5.34 20.00
N LYS A 23 -0.42 -4.51 19.91
CA LYS A 23 -1.02 -3.85 21.08
C LYS A 23 -1.43 -4.85 22.15
N ALA A 24 -2.12 -5.93 21.78
CA ALA A 24 -2.51 -6.99 22.72
C ALA A 24 -1.30 -7.73 23.36
N GLY A 25 -0.17 -7.82 22.64
CA GLY A 25 1.09 -8.33 23.20
C GLY A 25 1.66 -7.40 24.26
N VAL A 26 1.74 -6.11 23.94
CA VAL A 26 2.21 -5.06 24.87
C VAL A 26 1.29 -4.95 26.10
N ASP A 27 -0.03 -4.96 25.91
CA ASP A 27 -1.01 -4.91 27.02
C ASP A 27 -0.76 -6.04 28.05
N ARG A 28 -0.63 -7.28 27.58
CA ARG A 28 -0.34 -8.44 28.43
C ARG A 28 1.01 -8.33 29.13
N HIS A 29 2.01 -7.78 28.46
CA HIS A 29 3.32 -7.56 29.08
C HIS A 29 3.24 -6.49 30.18
N LEU A 30 2.50 -5.40 29.94
CA LEU A 30 2.30 -4.34 30.93
C LEU A 30 1.51 -4.81 32.15
N GLU A 31 0.67 -5.84 32.04
CA GLU A 31 0.03 -6.47 33.21
C GLU A 31 1.05 -7.20 34.10
N ALA A 32 2.03 -7.87 33.49
CA ALA A 32 2.99 -8.72 34.19
C ALA A 32 4.29 -8.02 34.61
N CYS A 33 4.67 -6.90 33.97
CA CYS A 33 5.97 -6.26 34.14
C CYS A 33 5.89 -4.84 34.72
N ALA A 34 6.40 -4.65 35.94
CA ALA A 34 6.46 -3.33 36.58
C ALA A 34 7.44 -2.37 35.90
N GLU A 35 8.62 -2.87 35.48
CA GLU A 35 9.65 -2.04 34.83
C GLU A 35 9.15 -1.40 33.53
N CYS A 36 8.43 -2.15 32.70
CA CYS A 36 7.84 -1.60 31.47
C CYS A 36 6.71 -0.59 31.76
N ARG A 37 5.96 -0.75 32.86
CA ARG A 37 4.98 0.26 33.29
C ARG A 37 5.67 1.56 33.70
N ASP A 38 6.76 1.48 34.46
CA ASP A 38 7.53 2.65 34.88
C ASP A 38 8.17 3.38 33.69
N ARG A 39 8.64 2.61 32.71
CA ARG A 39 9.18 3.15 31.46
C ARG A 39 8.10 3.85 30.63
N LEU A 40 6.94 3.23 30.47
CA LEU A 40 5.79 3.84 29.78
C LEU A 40 5.34 5.14 30.47
N GLU A 41 5.32 5.15 31.81
CA GLU A 41 4.97 6.35 32.57
C GLU A 41 6.00 7.47 32.40
N SER A 42 7.29 7.13 32.30
CA SER A 42 8.35 8.09 32.00
C SER A 42 8.17 8.72 30.61
N LEU A 43 7.80 7.92 29.60
CA LEU A 43 7.47 8.40 28.26
C LEU A 43 6.23 9.32 28.26
N ARG A 44 5.18 8.95 28.99
CA ARG A 44 3.97 9.79 29.14
C ARG A 44 4.30 11.16 29.73
N LYS A 45 5.11 11.20 30.79
CA LYS A 45 5.56 12.45 31.42
C LYS A 45 6.35 13.33 30.46
N ALA A 46 7.28 12.74 29.68
CA ALA A 46 8.02 13.47 28.68
C ALA A 46 7.09 14.06 27.60
N SER A 47 6.19 13.25 27.04
CA SER A 47 5.20 13.67 26.04
C SER A 47 4.30 14.80 26.55
N ALA A 48 3.82 14.70 27.79
CA ALA A 48 2.97 15.72 28.41
C ALA A 48 3.69 17.08 28.54
N ARG A 49 4.98 17.09 28.90
CA ARG A 49 5.78 18.33 28.97
C ARG A 49 5.89 19.01 27.61
N PHE A 50 6.16 18.26 26.55
CA PHE A 50 6.20 18.81 25.20
C PHE A 50 4.85 19.35 24.75
N ARG A 51 3.75 18.63 25.03
CA ARG A 51 2.39 19.09 24.68
C ARG A 51 2.03 20.38 25.41
N ALA A 52 2.39 20.51 26.69
CA ALA A 52 2.16 21.73 27.46
C ALA A 52 2.88 22.94 26.85
N GLU A 53 4.12 22.75 26.39
CA GLU A 53 4.90 23.82 25.73
C GLU A 53 4.40 24.13 24.32
N ALA A 54 3.97 23.11 23.57
CA ALA A 54 3.42 23.25 22.22
C ALA A 54 2.02 23.88 22.21
N ALA A 55 1.28 23.83 23.32
CA ALA A 55 -0.05 24.41 23.46
C ALA A 55 -0.08 25.96 23.51
N ARG A 56 1.02 26.63 23.15
CA ARG A 56 0.99 28.09 22.94
C ARG A 56 -0.08 28.44 21.93
N LYS A 57 -0.83 29.50 22.24
CA LYS A 57 -1.92 29.98 21.38
C LYS A 57 -1.36 30.28 19.99
N ALA A 58 -1.85 29.57 18.97
CA ALA A 58 -1.51 29.87 17.59
C ALA A 58 -1.88 31.34 17.29
N PRO A 59 -1.03 32.09 16.56
CA PRO A 59 -1.37 33.45 16.15
C PRO A 59 -2.68 33.47 15.37
N GLU A 60 -3.49 34.51 15.57
CA GLU A 60 -4.83 34.61 14.98
C GLU A 60 -4.78 34.51 13.44
N SER A 61 -3.72 35.01 12.80
CA SER A 61 -3.51 34.87 11.35
C SER A 61 -3.42 33.41 10.86
N LEU A 62 -2.81 32.52 11.63
CA LEU A 62 -2.78 31.08 11.30
C LEU A 62 -4.14 30.44 11.52
N ARG A 63 -4.85 30.85 12.56
CA ARG A 63 -6.21 30.37 12.85
C ARG A 63 -7.18 30.76 11.73
N GLU A 64 -7.10 32.01 11.27
CA GLU A 64 -7.87 32.52 10.13
C GLU A 64 -7.49 31.81 8.83
N ALA A 65 -6.20 31.56 8.57
CA ALA A 65 -5.77 30.82 7.38
C ALA A 65 -6.28 29.37 7.36
N VAL A 66 -6.29 28.67 8.51
CA VAL A 66 -6.80 27.29 8.59
C VAL A 66 -8.32 27.23 8.46
N LEU A 67 -9.05 28.16 9.09
CA LEU A 67 -10.52 28.18 9.03
C LEU A 67 -11.05 28.77 7.73
N GLY A 68 -10.34 29.71 7.12
CA GLY A 68 -10.70 30.34 5.86
C GLY A 68 -10.17 29.62 4.62
N GLY A 69 -9.19 28.73 4.77
CA GLY A 69 -8.44 28.12 3.68
C GLY A 69 -8.71 26.64 3.42
N ALA A 70 -9.73 26.02 4.04
CA ALA A 70 -10.14 24.68 3.63
C ALA A 70 -10.55 24.76 2.15
N PRO A 71 -9.85 24.08 1.22
CA PRO A 71 -10.21 24.16 -0.19
C PRO A 71 -11.62 23.59 -0.28
N LYS A 72 -12.57 24.47 -0.61
CA LYS A 72 -13.90 24.09 -1.04
C LYS A 72 -13.64 23.13 -2.19
N ALA A 73 -13.79 21.83 -1.96
CA ALA A 73 -13.37 20.80 -2.90
C ALA A 73 -13.85 21.21 -4.30
N GLU A 74 -12.93 21.75 -5.09
CA GLU A 74 -13.29 22.27 -6.40
C GLU A 74 -13.55 21.01 -7.19
N ALA A 75 -14.84 20.69 -7.33
CA ALA A 75 -15.30 19.57 -8.11
C ALA A 75 -14.57 19.64 -9.44
N ALA A 76 -13.69 18.67 -9.67
CA ALA A 76 -12.84 18.67 -10.85
C ALA A 76 -13.73 18.86 -12.09
N PRO A 77 -13.36 19.75 -13.04
CA PRO A 77 -14.14 19.94 -14.24
C PRO A 77 -14.13 18.62 -15.03
N SER A 78 -15.22 17.87 -14.95
CA SER A 78 -15.44 16.67 -15.74
C SER A 78 -15.75 17.08 -17.17
N SER A 79 -14.73 17.55 -17.91
CA SER A 79 -14.90 17.81 -19.33
C SER A 79 -15.03 16.46 -20.07
N PRO A 80 -16.07 16.28 -20.90
CA PRO A 80 -16.29 15.03 -21.63
C PRO A 80 -15.14 14.71 -22.61
N LEU A 81 -14.35 15.72 -22.96
CA LEU A 81 -13.20 15.60 -23.85
C LEU A 81 -12.04 14.80 -23.25
N GLY A 82 -11.82 14.89 -21.93
CA GLY A 82 -10.78 14.11 -21.24
C GLY A 82 -11.05 12.60 -21.28
N PHE A 83 -12.31 12.20 -21.09
CA PHE A 83 -12.73 10.81 -21.20
C PHE A 83 -12.65 10.29 -22.65
N ALA A 84 -13.00 11.12 -23.64
CA ALA A 84 -12.89 10.76 -25.04
C ALA A 84 -11.43 10.49 -25.47
N LEU A 85 -10.48 11.32 -25.01
CA LEU A 85 -9.06 11.12 -25.26
C LEU A 85 -8.52 9.85 -24.59
N ALA A 86 -8.89 9.59 -23.34
CA ALA A 86 -8.47 8.38 -22.63
C ALA A 86 -8.96 7.10 -23.33
N LEU A 87 -10.21 7.08 -23.79
CA LEU A 87 -10.78 5.96 -24.55
C LEU A 87 -10.10 5.79 -25.91
N ALA A 88 -9.78 6.87 -26.62
CA ALA A 88 -9.08 6.82 -27.89
C ALA A 88 -7.67 6.23 -27.73
N VAL A 89 -6.93 6.63 -26.70
CA VAL A 89 -5.60 6.06 -26.38
C VAL A 89 -5.71 4.57 -26.04
N LEU A 90 -6.69 4.17 -25.22
CA LEU A 90 -6.92 2.77 -24.88
C LEU A 90 -7.20 1.92 -26.12
N LEU A 91 -8.05 2.40 -27.02
CA LEU A 91 -8.35 1.73 -28.30
C LEU A 91 -7.10 1.58 -29.18
N LEU A 92 -6.27 2.63 -29.26
CA LEU A 92 -5.01 2.57 -30.00
C LEU A 92 -4.04 1.54 -29.42
N VAL A 93 -3.93 1.45 -28.09
CA VAL A 93 -3.09 0.43 -27.43
C VAL A 93 -3.62 -0.99 -27.72
N LEU A 94 -4.94 -1.22 -27.57
CA LEU A 94 -5.55 -2.52 -27.83
C LEU A 94 -5.37 -2.96 -29.29
N LEU A 95 -5.56 -2.05 -30.25
CA LEU A 95 -5.35 -2.33 -31.67
C LEU A 95 -3.87 -2.53 -32.02
N GLY A 96 -2.96 -1.78 -31.39
CA GLY A 96 -1.51 -1.92 -31.56
C GLY A 96 -0.98 -3.26 -31.06
N VAL A 97 -1.39 -3.67 -29.85
CA VAL A 97 -1.03 -4.98 -29.26
C VAL A 97 -1.63 -6.13 -30.08
N GLY A 98 -2.87 -5.97 -30.56
CA GLY A 98 -3.54 -6.97 -31.40
C GLY A 98 -2.90 -7.16 -32.78
N LYS A 99 -2.29 -6.11 -33.38
CA LYS A 99 -1.53 -6.25 -34.63
C LYS A 99 -0.16 -6.88 -34.42
N LEU A 100 0.47 -6.66 -33.27
CA LEU A 100 1.81 -7.19 -32.99
C LEU A 100 1.81 -8.69 -32.63
N PHE A 101 0.72 -9.21 -32.06
CA PHE A 101 0.60 -10.62 -31.67
C PHE A 101 0.20 -11.60 -32.79
N LYS A 102 -0.09 -11.11 -34.00
CA LYS A 102 -0.68 -11.93 -35.08
C LYS A 102 0.28 -12.84 -35.87
N PRO A 103 1.60 -12.56 -36.07
CA PRO A 103 2.43 -13.44 -36.90
C PRO A 103 3.04 -14.65 -36.16
N GLN A 104 3.11 -14.67 -34.82
CA GLN A 104 3.78 -15.77 -34.09
C GLN A 104 2.90 -16.99 -33.78
N ILE A 105 1.58 -16.82 -33.58
CA ILE A 105 0.70 -17.94 -33.19
C ILE A 105 0.52 -18.95 -34.33
N SER A 106 0.50 -18.47 -35.58
CA SER A 106 0.41 -19.33 -36.78
C SER A 106 1.66 -20.21 -36.97
N GLN A 107 2.86 -19.66 -36.77
CA GLN A 107 4.10 -20.43 -36.93
C GLN A 107 4.26 -21.50 -35.84
N VAL A 108 3.93 -21.18 -34.59
CA VAL A 108 4.02 -22.14 -33.48
C VAL A 108 3.04 -23.29 -33.67
N PHE A 109 1.81 -23.02 -34.10
CA PHE A 109 0.80 -24.07 -34.33
C PHE A 109 1.21 -25.03 -35.46
N ASN A 110 1.72 -24.51 -36.58
CA ASN A 110 2.19 -25.35 -37.69
C ASN A 110 3.40 -26.20 -37.31
N GLN A 111 4.31 -25.67 -36.48
CA GLN A 111 5.49 -26.41 -36.02
C GLN A 111 5.13 -27.55 -35.05
N VAL A 112 4.17 -27.33 -34.15
CA VAL A 112 3.67 -28.37 -33.23
C VAL A 112 2.94 -29.47 -34.00
N MET A 113 2.08 -29.13 -34.95
CA MET A 113 1.38 -30.14 -35.77
C MET A 113 2.34 -30.97 -36.64
N ALA A 114 3.43 -30.36 -37.13
CA ALA A 114 4.48 -31.08 -37.86
C ALA A 114 5.25 -32.07 -36.97
N MET A 115 5.58 -31.70 -35.73
CA MET A 115 6.23 -32.61 -34.76
C MET A 115 5.35 -33.81 -34.39
N VAL A 116 4.04 -33.58 -34.16
CA VAL A 116 3.10 -34.66 -33.83
C VAL A 116 2.94 -35.64 -35.00
N SER A 117 2.88 -35.13 -36.23
CA SER A 117 2.76 -35.95 -37.44
C SER A 117 4.03 -36.73 -37.75
N GLY A 118 5.21 -36.18 -37.44
CA GLY A 118 6.49 -36.88 -37.52
C GLY A 118 6.64 -37.96 -36.44
N ALA A 119 6.22 -37.68 -35.21
CA ALA A 119 6.24 -38.65 -34.12
C ALA A 119 5.30 -39.84 -34.40
N ALA A 120 4.11 -39.61 -34.95
CA ALA A 120 3.17 -40.66 -35.32
C ALA A 120 3.75 -41.64 -36.38
N GLN A 121 4.56 -41.15 -37.32
CA GLN A 121 5.24 -42.00 -38.32
C GLN A 121 6.37 -42.83 -37.71
N SER A 122 7.06 -42.31 -36.69
CA SER A 122 8.15 -43.04 -36.01
C SER A 122 7.66 -44.19 -35.12
N VAL A 123 6.42 -44.14 -34.62
CA VAL A 123 5.83 -45.18 -33.76
C VAL A 123 5.15 -46.29 -34.58
N GLY A 124 4.78 -46.02 -35.84
CA GLY A 124 4.14 -46.99 -36.74
C GLY A 124 5.07 -47.93 -37.51
N SER A 125 6.40 -47.72 -37.46
CA SER A 125 7.41 -48.54 -38.17
C SER A 125 8.07 -49.57 -37.25
N GLY A 126 7.26 -50.25 -36.45
CA GLY A 126 7.69 -51.29 -35.51
C GLY A 126 6.75 -52.49 -35.55
N ASN A 127 6.62 -53.11 -36.72
CA ASN A 127 6.23 -54.52 -36.89
C ASN A 127 6.71 -55.04 -38.25
#